data_AF-A0A376FXF1-F1
#
_entry.id   AF-A0A376FXF1-F1
#
_cell.length_a   1.000
_cell.length_b   1.000
_cell.length_c   1.000
_cell.angle_alpha   90.00
_cell.angle_beta   90.00
_cell.angle_gamma   90.00
#
_symmetry.space_group_name_H-M   'P 1'
#
loop_
_entity.id
_entity.type
_entity.pdbx_description
1 polymer ?
#
loop_
_entity_poly.entity_id
_entity_poly.type
_entity_poly.pdbx_seq_one_letter_code
_entity_poly.pdbx_strand_id
1 'polypeptide(L)'
;MKTLIKTLKIFFIALISIITFIFLYLLISNKIFLGSKNQTNIDYLKNNKTTIDNNFNIQIFDNNFNTSNVILLGEIHGFADNQKLDEFMFKYLNKNLGFNYYIAEMDSLNSKKLNTFLNSDIKNEKLLKEVVLAIKKRIPQQSSQELLKKWSNLYDYNKTLNDSSKIVVLGIDTNFDDSNSKISRDSAMIENFKHVISKNHLQNEKFYGLFGLFHTLQKSMNDKEKPFAERLLDNKYKVTSIVSYTLDSEMYLPKNDQFPTPEDEKINWVNADGPMMLIKGILDFKELAEPNSISIFNLNAKNSPYRSSQNLIKTKSRLFGENFMPKENLKTTDYFQYVAILRNSEALTPIQ
;
A
#
# COMPACT_ATOMS: atom_id res chain seq x y z
N MET A 1 -44.13 -26.23 29.32
CA MET A 1 -42.67 -26.53 29.27
C MET A 1 -42.25 -27.30 28.01
N LYS A 2 -42.84 -28.46 27.67
CA LYS A 2 -42.47 -29.24 26.46
C LYS A 2 -42.64 -28.48 25.13
N THR A 3 -43.72 -27.72 24.98
CA THR A 3 -44.00 -26.90 23.78
C THR A 3 -42.97 -25.79 23.60
N LEU A 4 -42.61 -25.08 24.68
CA LEU A 4 -41.59 -24.03 24.68
C LEU A 4 -40.21 -24.58 24.26
N ILE A 5 -39.81 -25.74 24.80
CA ILE A 5 -38.55 -26.41 24.44
C ILE A 5 -38.55 -26.81 22.96
N LYS A 6 -39.67 -27.31 22.42
CA LYS A 6 -39.79 -27.65 21.00
C LYS A 6 -39.66 -26.41 20.10
N THR A 7 -40.32 -25.31 20.45
CA THR A 7 -40.24 -24.04 19.71
C THR A 7 -38.82 -23.48 19.73
N LEU A 8 -38.15 -23.46 20.90
CA LEU A 8 -36.76 -23.02 21.02
C LEU A 8 -35.79 -23.86 20.19
N LYS A 9 -35.98 -25.19 20.15
CA LYS A 9 -35.19 -26.09 19.30
C LYS A 9 -35.34 -25.76 17.82
N ILE A 10 -36.58 -25.58 17.34
CA ILE A 10 -36.86 -25.23 15.94
C ILE A 10 -36.22 -23.86 15.60
N PHE A 11 -36.37 -22.88 16.49
CA PHE A 11 -35.75 -21.57 16.33
C PHE A 11 -34.22 -21.66 16.22
N PHE A 12 -33.58 -22.44 17.11
CA PHE A 12 -32.13 -22.61 17.09
C PHE A 12 -31.63 -23.34 15.83
N ILE A 13 -32.35 -24.37 15.37
CA ILE A 13 -32.06 -25.06 14.11
C ILE A 13 -32.19 -24.10 12.92
N ALA A 14 -33.25 -23.29 12.88
CA ALA A 14 -33.45 -22.29 11.85
C ALA A 14 -32.33 -21.24 11.84
N LEU A 15 -31.94 -20.75 13.03
CA LEU A 15 -30.85 -19.78 13.19
C LEU A 15 -29.51 -20.35 12.70
N ILE A 16 -29.16 -21.57 13.11
CA ILE A 16 -27.96 -22.26 12.63
C ILE A 16 -28.01 -22.42 11.12
N SER A 17 -29.16 -22.85 10.58
CA SER A 17 -29.33 -23.04 9.13
C SER A 17 -29.07 -21.73 8.38
N ILE A 18 -29.63 -20.61 8.84
CA ILE A 18 -29.39 -19.28 8.26
C ILE A 18 -27.91 -18.90 8.30
N ILE A 19 -27.24 -19.07 9.44
CA ILE A 19 -25.80 -18.79 9.59
C ILE A 19 -24.98 -19.65 8.62
N THR A 20 -25.31 -20.95 8.51
CA THR A 20 -24.66 -21.87 7.56
C THR A 20 -24.89 -21.45 6.11
N PHE A 21 -26.11 -21.04 5.75
CA PHE A 21 -26.40 -20.55 4.40
C PHE A 21 -25.63 -19.27 4.06
N ILE A 22 -25.54 -18.32 5.00
CA ILE A 22 -24.74 -17.10 4.82
C ILE A 22 -23.26 -17.45 4.64
N PHE A 23 -22.72 -18.33 5.50
CA PHE A 23 -21.33 -18.77 5.41
C PHE A 23 -21.05 -19.46 4.06
N LEU A 24 -21.91 -20.37 3.64
CA LEU A 24 -21.80 -21.07 2.36
C LEU A 24 -21.88 -20.09 1.17
N TYR A 25 -22.80 -19.13 1.22
CA TYR A 25 -22.90 -18.08 0.22
C TYR A 25 -21.61 -17.26 0.13
N LEU A 26 -21.03 -16.85 1.27
CA LEU A 26 -19.76 -16.12 1.30
C LEU A 26 -18.63 -16.93 0.70
N LEU A 27 -18.48 -18.21 1.08
CA LEU A 27 -17.47 -19.10 0.51
C LEU A 27 -17.60 -19.24 -1.00
N ILE A 28 -18.82 -19.52 -1.49
CA ILE A 28 -19.09 -19.69 -2.93
C ILE A 28 -18.85 -18.37 -3.66
N SER A 29 -19.36 -17.25 -3.15
CA SER A 29 -19.21 -15.92 -3.74
C SER A 29 -17.73 -15.50 -3.82
N ASN A 30 -16.94 -15.80 -2.78
CA ASN A 30 -15.51 -15.51 -2.75
C ASN A 30 -14.76 -16.37 -3.77
N LYS A 31 -15.03 -17.67 -3.84
CA LYS A 31 -14.42 -18.58 -4.83
C LYS A 31 -14.75 -18.15 -6.27
N ILE A 32 -16.00 -17.79 -6.54
CA ILE A 32 -16.42 -17.28 -7.86
C ILE A 32 -15.69 -15.97 -8.21
N PHE A 33 -15.56 -15.05 -7.25
CA PHE A 33 -14.90 -13.77 -7.48
C PHE A 33 -13.40 -13.91 -7.76
N LEU A 34 -12.68 -14.68 -6.95
CA LEU A 34 -11.24 -14.92 -7.10
C LEU A 34 -10.93 -15.61 -8.44
N GLY A 35 -11.83 -16.50 -8.87
CA GLY A 35 -11.64 -17.33 -10.06
C GLY A 35 -10.64 -18.46 -9.81
N SER A 36 -10.14 -19.04 -10.90
CA SER A 36 -9.08 -20.06 -10.86
C SER A 36 -7.74 -19.47 -11.30
N LYS A 37 -6.66 -20.19 -10.99
CA LYS A 37 -5.33 -19.93 -11.56
C LYS A 37 -5.39 -19.95 -13.09
N ASN A 38 -4.57 -19.12 -13.74
CA ASN A 38 -4.42 -19.03 -15.18
C ASN A 38 -2.97 -19.32 -15.58
N GLN A 39 -2.75 -20.40 -16.34
CA GLN A 39 -1.40 -20.86 -16.69
C GLN A 39 -0.62 -19.84 -17.53
N THR A 40 -1.28 -19.16 -18.48
CA THR A 40 -0.65 -18.12 -19.31
C THR A 40 -0.14 -16.96 -18.46
N ASN A 41 -0.91 -16.53 -17.46
CA ASN A 41 -0.46 -15.50 -16.52
C ASN A 41 0.73 -15.98 -15.69
N ILE A 42 0.64 -17.19 -15.14
CA ILE A 42 1.71 -17.80 -14.32
C ILE A 42 3.01 -17.89 -15.12
N ASP A 43 2.97 -18.35 -16.37
CA ASP A 43 4.17 -18.49 -17.21
C ASP A 43 4.80 -17.14 -17.57
N TYR A 44 3.97 -16.10 -17.78
CA TYR A 44 4.46 -14.73 -17.88
C TYR A 44 5.14 -14.26 -16.58
N LEU A 45 4.46 -14.42 -15.44
CA LEU A 45 4.93 -13.93 -14.14
C LEU A 45 6.22 -14.62 -13.68
N LYS A 46 6.40 -15.92 -13.95
CA LYS A 46 7.64 -16.66 -13.65
C LYS A 46 8.89 -15.99 -14.21
N ASN A 47 8.77 -15.41 -15.41
CA ASN A 47 9.88 -14.71 -16.09
C ASN A 47 9.94 -13.21 -15.75
N ASN A 48 8.97 -12.69 -15.01
CA ASN A 48 8.82 -11.27 -14.69
C ASN A 48 8.61 -11.09 -13.17
N LYS A 49 9.39 -11.83 -12.36
CA LYS A 49 9.42 -11.71 -10.89
C LYS A 49 10.83 -11.59 -10.34
N THR A 50 10.96 -10.97 -9.17
CA THR A 50 12.13 -11.03 -8.29
C THR A 50 11.70 -11.01 -6.84
N THR A 51 12.57 -11.40 -5.93
CA THR A 51 12.40 -11.23 -4.48
C THR A 51 13.28 -10.07 -4.00
N ILE A 52 12.83 -9.31 -2.99
CA ILE A 52 13.67 -8.28 -2.36
C ILE A 52 14.58 -8.89 -1.29
N ASP A 53 15.70 -9.43 -1.74
CA ASP A 53 16.76 -9.97 -0.90
C ASP A 53 18.14 -9.54 -1.45
N ASN A 54 19.20 -10.17 -0.96
CA ASN A 54 20.57 -9.89 -1.41
C ASN A 54 20.81 -10.20 -2.90
N ASN A 55 19.93 -10.99 -3.53
CA ASN A 55 19.97 -11.37 -4.94
C ASN A 55 18.95 -10.57 -5.79
N PHE A 56 18.42 -9.46 -5.27
CA PHE A 56 17.46 -8.63 -5.98
C PHE A 56 17.95 -8.27 -7.40
N ASN A 57 17.19 -8.70 -8.41
CA ASN A 57 17.53 -8.44 -9.80
C ASN A 57 16.86 -7.15 -10.30
N ILE A 58 17.67 -6.11 -10.50
CA ILE A 58 17.24 -4.82 -11.05
C ILE A 58 16.59 -4.93 -12.44
N GLN A 59 16.93 -5.95 -13.23
CA GLN A 59 16.35 -6.13 -14.56
C GLN A 59 14.84 -6.38 -14.53
N ILE A 60 14.25 -6.59 -13.35
CA ILE A 60 12.80 -6.58 -13.16
C ILE A 60 12.16 -5.26 -13.61
N PHE A 61 12.86 -4.13 -13.46
CA PHE A 61 12.34 -2.80 -13.77
C PHE A 61 12.62 -2.44 -15.24
N ASP A 62 11.57 -2.03 -15.95
CA ASP A 62 11.62 -1.64 -17.35
C ASP A 62 12.18 -0.21 -17.56
N ASN A 63 12.33 0.19 -18.83
CA ASN A 63 12.81 1.54 -19.16
C ASN A 63 11.88 2.65 -18.66
N ASN A 64 10.57 2.38 -18.53
CA ASN A 64 9.61 3.37 -18.02
C ASN A 64 9.88 3.65 -16.54
N PHE A 65 10.19 2.62 -15.75
CA PHE A 65 10.61 2.77 -14.36
C PHE A 65 11.87 3.64 -14.26
N ASN A 66 12.91 3.34 -15.03
CA ASN A 66 14.20 4.05 -14.96
C ASN A 66 14.10 5.53 -15.39
N THR A 67 13.15 5.86 -16.26
CA THR A 67 12.93 7.22 -16.77
C THR A 67 11.81 7.98 -16.06
N SER A 68 11.20 7.38 -15.01
CA SER A 68 10.17 8.02 -14.22
C SER A 68 10.72 9.15 -13.35
N ASN A 69 9.91 10.19 -13.17
CA ASN A 69 10.18 11.29 -12.25
C ASN A 69 9.57 11.01 -10.87
N VAL A 70 8.47 10.25 -10.82
CA VAL A 70 7.80 9.90 -9.57
C VAL A 70 7.56 8.39 -9.53
N ILE A 71 7.95 7.75 -8.43
CA ILE A 71 7.65 6.35 -8.14
C ILE A 71 6.81 6.29 -6.88
N LEU A 72 5.62 5.71 -6.97
CA LEU A 72 4.69 5.59 -5.84
C LEU A 72 4.55 4.12 -5.44
N LEU A 73 4.72 3.84 -4.16
CA LEU A 73 4.38 2.55 -3.56
C LEU A 73 3.04 2.68 -2.83
N GLY A 74 2.05 1.91 -3.26
CA GLY A 74 0.71 1.89 -2.69
C GLY A 74 0.53 0.70 -1.76
N GLU A 75 -0.01 0.91 -0.56
CA GLU A 75 -0.23 -0.14 0.42
C GLU A 75 -1.65 -0.21 0.97
N ILE A 76 -2.01 -1.40 1.48
CA ILE A 76 -3.00 -1.52 2.54
C ILE A 76 -2.23 -1.37 3.86
N HIS A 77 -2.66 -0.46 4.74
CA HIS A 77 -1.96 -0.19 6.00
C HIS A 77 -1.99 -1.38 6.96
N GLY A 78 -1.12 -1.38 7.98
CA GLY A 78 -1.18 -2.34 9.09
C GLY A 78 -0.24 -3.55 8.97
N PHE A 79 0.46 -3.72 7.86
CA PHE A 79 1.39 -4.85 7.63
C PHE A 79 2.85 -4.42 7.78
N ALA A 80 3.63 -5.16 8.58
CA ALA A 80 5.03 -4.86 8.87
C ALA A 80 5.92 -4.85 7.63
N ASP A 81 5.69 -5.77 6.69
CA ASP A 81 6.53 -5.92 5.50
C ASP A 81 6.38 -4.77 4.51
N ASN A 82 5.34 -3.95 4.59
CA ASN A 82 5.29 -2.73 3.80
C ASN A 82 6.40 -1.75 4.21
N GLN A 83 6.71 -1.63 5.51
CA GLN A 83 7.81 -0.77 5.98
C GLN A 83 9.16 -1.32 5.53
N LYS A 84 9.32 -2.65 5.49
CA LYS A 84 10.54 -3.31 4.97
C LYS A 84 10.70 -3.08 3.46
N LEU A 85 9.62 -3.26 2.69
CA LEU A 85 9.61 -3.01 1.25
C LEU A 85 9.92 -1.55 0.94
N ASP A 86 9.31 -0.62 1.67
CA ASP A 86 9.52 0.80 1.50
C ASP A 86 10.97 1.23 1.81
N GLU A 87 11.54 0.73 2.91
CA GLU A 87 12.94 0.97 3.27
C GLU A 87 13.89 0.46 2.17
N PHE A 88 13.67 -0.78 1.72
CA PHE A 88 14.47 -1.41 0.69
C PHE A 88 14.42 -0.63 -0.62
N MET A 89 13.21 -0.34 -1.10
CA MET A 89 12.99 0.38 -2.35
C MET A 89 13.58 1.78 -2.29
N PHE A 90 13.40 2.52 -1.19
CA PHE A 90 13.93 3.88 -1.13
C PHE A 90 15.46 3.91 -1.12
N LYS A 91 16.10 3.06 -0.30
CA LYS A 91 17.57 2.93 -0.30
C LYS A 91 18.09 2.54 -1.68
N TYR A 92 17.41 1.60 -2.33
CA TYR A 92 17.77 1.16 -3.68
C TYR A 92 17.69 2.31 -4.70
N LEU A 93 16.55 3.01 -4.74
CA LEU A 93 16.29 4.11 -5.67
C LEU A 93 17.23 5.29 -5.44
N ASN A 94 17.51 5.62 -4.18
CA ASN A 94 18.47 6.66 -3.81
C ASN A 94 19.87 6.30 -4.30
N LYS A 95 20.36 5.10 -3.96
CA LYS A 95 21.72 4.64 -4.29
C LYS A 95 21.96 4.50 -5.80
N ASN A 96 20.99 4.00 -6.54
CA ASN A 96 21.20 3.57 -7.93
C ASN A 96 20.59 4.50 -8.99
N LEU A 97 19.56 5.26 -8.64
CA LEU A 97 18.76 6.02 -9.61
C LEU A 97 18.58 7.51 -9.27
N GLY A 98 19.21 7.98 -8.18
CA GLY A 98 19.25 9.39 -7.78
C GLY A 98 17.93 9.90 -7.18
N PHE A 99 17.14 9.03 -6.55
CA PHE A 99 15.94 9.46 -5.82
C PHE A 99 16.32 9.95 -4.43
N ASN A 100 16.49 11.27 -4.28
CA ASN A 100 16.84 11.89 -3.00
C ASN A 100 15.62 12.36 -2.21
N TYR A 101 14.49 12.58 -2.89
CA TYR A 101 13.30 13.17 -2.29
C TYR A 101 12.23 12.11 -1.99
N TYR A 102 11.86 12.01 -0.72
CA TYR A 102 10.77 11.17 -0.27
C TYR A 102 9.50 12.01 -0.11
N ILE A 103 8.47 11.78 -0.92
CA ILE A 103 7.16 12.41 -0.75
C ILE A 103 6.31 11.57 0.21
N ALA A 104 5.90 12.16 1.33
CA ALA A 104 5.24 11.44 2.42
C ALA A 104 3.74 11.76 2.48
N GLU A 105 2.94 10.73 2.77
CA GLU A 105 1.55 10.83 3.25
C GLU A 105 1.51 11.39 4.69
N MET A 106 2.09 12.58 4.86
CA MET A 106 2.27 13.28 6.12
C MET A 106 2.26 14.78 5.85
N ASP A 107 1.83 15.58 6.84
CA ASP A 107 1.86 17.03 6.71
C ASP A 107 3.30 17.62 6.71
N SER A 108 3.40 18.88 6.29
CA SER A 108 4.68 19.59 6.19
C SER A 108 5.35 19.88 7.55
N LEU A 109 4.59 19.92 8.65
CA LEU A 109 5.13 20.18 9.98
C LEU A 109 5.91 18.97 10.49
N ASN A 110 5.31 17.79 10.37
CA ASN A 110 5.91 16.53 10.77
C ASN A 110 7.04 16.11 9.81
N SER A 111 6.93 16.39 8.50
CA SER A 111 8.06 16.19 7.59
C SER A 111 9.26 17.09 7.92
N LYS A 112 9.02 18.33 8.37
CA LYS A 112 10.09 19.22 8.84
C LYS A 112 10.80 18.66 10.08
N LYS A 113 10.05 18.15 11.06
CA LYS A 113 10.63 17.46 12.23
C LYS A 113 11.47 16.24 11.82
N LEU A 114 10.97 15.45 10.88
CA LEU A 114 11.68 14.28 10.37
C LEU A 114 12.98 14.67 9.64
N ASN A 115 12.98 15.73 8.84
CA ASN A 115 14.21 16.26 8.25
C ASN A 115 15.19 16.76 9.31
N THR A 116 14.72 17.42 10.37
CA THR A 116 15.58 17.81 11.50
C THR A 116 16.23 16.58 12.12
N PHE A 117 15.48 15.51 12.34
CA PHE A 117 16.02 14.23 12.81
C PHE A 117 17.09 13.69 11.84
N LEU A 118 16.77 13.55 10.55
CA LEU A 118 17.67 13.00 9.52
C LEU A 118 18.98 13.78 9.34
N ASN A 119 18.95 15.10 9.55
CA ASN A 119 20.12 15.97 9.40
C ASN A 119 20.93 16.15 10.68
N SER A 120 20.35 15.89 11.85
CA SER A 120 21.02 16.09 13.15
C SER A 120 22.29 15.25 13.29
N ASP A 121 23.35 15.80 13.90
CA ASP A 121 24.61 15.06 14.15
C ASP A 121 24.44 13.93 15.17
N ILE A 122 23.49 14.08 16.08
CA ILE A 122 23.16 13.09 17.09
C ILE A 122 21.76 12.54 16.80
N LYS A 123 21.65 11.21 16.73
CA LYS A 123 20.39 10.50 16.46
C LYS A 123 19.36 10.75 17.56
N ASN A 124 18.45 11.70 17.34
CA ASN A 124 17.43 12.09 18.31
C ASN A 124 16.20 11.18 18.24
N GLU A 125 16.29 10.02 18.89
CA GLU A 125 15.20 9.01 18.93
C GLU A 125 13.90 9.55 19.53
N LYS A 126 13.96 10.54 20.44
CA LYS A 126 12.77 11.19 21.00
C LYS A 126 12.01 11.97 19.92
N LEU A 127 12.71 12.78 19.13
CA LEU A 127 12.10 13.54 18.03
C LEU A 127 11.50 12.61 16.98
N LEU A 128 12.19 11.50 16.66
CA LEU A 128 11.65 10.51 15.75
C LEU A 128 10.36 9.89 16.32
N LYS A 129 10.36 9.49 17.59
CA LYS A 129 9.17 8.95 18.26
C LYS A 129 7.99 9.93 18.22
N GLU A 130 8.24 11.23 18.41
CA GLU A 130 7.20 12.27 18.28
C GLU A 130 6.58 12.32 16.88
N VAL A 131 7.39 12.20 15.82
CA VAL A 131 6.90 12.14 14.44
C VAL A 131 6.06 10.89 14.21
N VAL A 132 6.52 9.72 14.66
CA VAL A 132 5.79 8.45 14.50
C VAL A 132 4.46 8.48 15.24
N LEU A 133 4.43 8.99 16.47
CA LEU A 133 3.19 9.12 17.24
C LEU A 133 2.20 10.10 16.60
N ALA A 134 2.68 11.17 15.96
CA ALA A 134 1.81 12.13 15.28
C ALA A 134 1.04 11.50 14.11
N ILE A 135 1.63 10.52 13.42
CA ILE A 135 0.99 9.80 12.29
C ILE A 135 -0.29 9.08 12.74
N LYS A 136 -0.39 8.68 14.02
CA LYS A 136 -1.59 8.04 14.57
C LYS A 136 -2.86 8.87 14.36
N LYS A 137 -2.75 10.20 14.30
CA LYS A 137 -3.91 11.09 14.08
C LYS A 137 -4.56 10.88 12.71
N ARG A 138 -3.79 10.48 11.70
CA ARG A 138 -4.25 10.34 10.31
C ARG A 138 -4.32 8.89 9.87
N ILE A 139 -3.30 8.11 10.20
CA ILE A 139 -3.16 6.71 9.80
C ILE A 139 -2.80 5.89 11.05
N PRO A 140 -3.79 5.63 11.95
CA PRO A 140 -3.56 4.90 13.20
C PRO A 140 -2.77 3.59 13.03
N GLN A 141 -3.04 2.87 11.94
CA GLN A 141 -2.41 1.59 11.60
C GLN A 141 -0.90 1.70 11.32
N GLN A 142 -0.39 2.87 10.94
CA GLN A 142 1.03 3.05 10.59
C GLN A 142 1.91 3.46 11.78
N SER A 143 1.35 4.06 12.83
CA SER A 143 2.10 4.52 14.00
C SER A 143 2.63 3.33 14.81
N SER A 144 3.85 2.91 14.50
CA SER A 144 4.35 1.58 14.86
C SER A 144 5.86 1.55 15.15
N GLN A 145 6.32 0.46 15.76
CA GLN A 145 7.75 0.21 15.99
C GLN A 145 8.51 0.03 14.67
N GLU A 146 7.89 -0.58 13.66
CA GLU A 146 8.51 -0.82 12.35
C GLU A 146 8.69 0.48 11.58
N LEU A 147 7.73 1.42 11.66
CA LEU A 147 7.89 2.75 11.09
C LEU A 147 9.01 3.54 11.79
N LEU A 148 9.11 3.45 13.12
CA LEU A 148 10.22 4.04 13.89
C LEU A 148 11.55 3.43 13.44
N LYS A 149 11.63 2.10 13.37
CA LYS A 149 12.84 1.38 12.94
C LYS A 149 13.26 1.76 11.53
N LYS A 150 12.32 1.83 10.57
CA LYS A 150 12.60 2.27 9.19
C LYS A 150 13.30 3.61 9.16
N TRP A 151 12.73 4.63 9.83
CA TRP A 151 13.31 5.96 9.82
C TRP A 151 14.62 6.06 10.60
N SER A 152 14.76 5.27 11.67
CA SER A 152 16.03 5.12 12.40
C SER A 152 17.11 4.51 11.48
N ASN A 153 16.79 3.48 10.70
CA ASN A 153 17.71 2.89 9.71
C ASN A 153 18.03 3.85 8.56
N LEU A 154 17.05 4.67 8.13
CA LEU A 154 17.26 5.68 7.09
C LEU A 154 18.13 6.83 7.59
N TYR A 155 18.11 7.18 8.88
CA TYR A 155 19.08 8.10 9.47
C TYR A 155 20.50 7.57 9.32
N ASP A 156 20.74 6.31 9.71
CA ASP A 156 22.08 5.72 9.63
C ASP A 156 22.57 5.67 8.18
N TYR A 157 21.70 5.24 7.27
CA TYR A 157 21.97 5.26 5.83
C TYR A 157 22.27 6.68 5.33
N ASN A 158 21.46 7.67 5.71
CA ASN A 158 21.64 9.06 5.31
C ASN A 158 23.00 9.61 5.77
N LYS A 159 23.55 9.18 6.91
CA LYS A 159 24.90 9.57 7.38
C LYS A 159 26.03 9.03 6.50
N THR A 160 25.81 7.94 5.76
CA THR A 160 26.80 7.38 4.83
C THR A 160 26.84 8.08 3.47
N LEU A 161 25.81 8.87 3.14
CA LEU A 161 25.67 9.51 1.84
C LEU A 161 26.50 10.79 1.74
N ASN A 162 26.93 11.13 0.53
CA ASN A 162 27.43 12.46 0.21
C ASN A 162 26.30 13.51 0.31
N ASP A 163 26.66 14.78 0.41
CA ASP A 163 25.69 15.87 0.59
C ASP A 163 24.65 15.96 -0.54
N SER A 164 25.06 15.70 -1.79
CA SER A 164 24.16 15.72 -2.95
C SER A 164 23.17 14.56 -3.02
N SER A 165 23.38 13.50 -2.24
CA SER A 165 22.54 12.30 -2.21
C SER A 165 21.71 12.18 -0.94
N LYS A 166 21.84 13.14 0.00
CA LYS A 166 21.09 13.13 1.26
C LYS A 166 19.59 13.07 1.01
N ILE A 167 18.93 12.30 1.86
CA ILE A 167 17.49 12.13 1.87
C ILE A 167 16.82 13.42 2.36
N VAL A 168 15.81 13.86 1.63
CA VAL A 168 14.92 14.96 2.02
C VAL A 168 13.47 14.49 1.98
N VAL A 169 12.76 14.65 3.09
CA VAL A 169 11.34 14.26 3.21
C VAL A 169 10.43 15.46 2.98
N LEU A 170 9.47 15.30 2.07
CA LEU A 170 8.49 16.31 1.69
C LEU A 170 7.10 15.86 2.13
N GLY A 171 6.55 16.50 3.17
CA GLY A 171 5.18 16.26 3.59
C GLY A 171 4.21 16.96 2.65
N ILE A 172 3.40 16.19 1.93
CA ILE A 172 2.46 16.71 0.93
C ILE A 172 1.01 16.53 1.35
N ASP A 173 0.72 15.87 2.47
CA ASP A 173 -0.66 15.73 2.95
C ASP A 173 -1.17 17.01 3.63
N THR A 174 -2.49 17.05 3.80
CA THR A 174 -3.19 18.02 4.66
C THR A 174 -2.67 17.99 6.09
N ASN A 175 -2.75 19.13 6.77
CA ASN A 175 -2.36 19.24 8.18
C ASN A 175 -3.16 18.25 9.04
N PHE A 176 -2.49 17.51 9.91
CA PHE A 176 -3.14 16.55 10.79
C PHE A 176 -4.12 17.19 11.79
N ASP A 177 -3.93 18.48 12.11
CA ASP A 177 -4.79 19.23 13.02
C ASP A 177 -5.90 20.05 12.31
N ASP A 178 -5.95 20.03 10.97
CA ASP A 178 -6.98 20.74 10.20
C ASP A 178 -7.88 19.75 9.44
N SER A 179 -9.13 19.63 9.90
CA SER A 179 -10.17 18.83 9.27
C SER A 179 -11.09 19.63 8.34
N ASN A 180 -10.89 20.95 8.20
CA ASN A 180 -11.83 21.85 7.52
C ASN A 180 -11.47 22.13 6.05
N SER A 181 -10.77 21.20 5.38
CA SER A 181 -10.44 21.34 3.97
C SER A 181 -11.70 21.34 3.10
N LYS A 182 -11.86 22.36 2.25
CA LYS A 182 -12.94 22.45 1.25
C LYS A 182 -12.70 21.56 0.02
N ILE A 183 -11.51 20.98 -0.11
CA ILE A 183 -11.11 20.13 -1.23
C ILE A 183 -10.75 18.73 -0.75
N SER A 184 -10.82 17.74 -1.67
CA SER A 184 -10.44 16.37 -1.35
C SER A 184 -8.96 16.26 -0.98
N ARG A 185 -8.61 15.21 -0.22
CA ARG A 185 -7.25 14.98 0.26
C ARG A 185 -6.23 14.90 -0.89
N ASP A 186 -6.53 14.14 -1.95
CA ASP A 186 -5.68 14.05 -3.15
C ASP A 186 -5.57 15.37 -3.93
N SER A 187 -6.61 16.23 -3.86
CA SER A 187 -6.55 17.58 -4.42
C SER A 187 -5.58 18.45 -3.63
N ALA A 188 -5.62 18.38 -2.30
CA ALA A 188 -4.65 19.06 -1.46
C ALA A 188 -3.22 18.54 -1.67
N MET A 189 -3.05 17.22 -1.81
CA MET A 189 -1.73 16.61 -2.05
C MET A 189 -1.05 17.13 -3.32
N ILE A 190 -1.77 17.24 -4.44
CA ILE A 190 -1.16 17.76 -5.67
C ILE A 190 -0.80 19.25 -5.57
N GLU A 191 -1.63 20.06 -4.90
CA GLU A 191 -1.32 21.48 -4.70
C GLU A 191 -0.13 21.69 -3.77
N ASN A 192 -0.07 20.93 -2.67
CA ASN A 192 1.07 20.93 -1.76
C ASN A 192 2.36 20.47 -2.45
N PHE A 193 2.29 19.39 -3.23
CA PHE A 193 3.41 18.87 -4.01
C PHE A 193 3.96 19.92 -4.98
N LYS A 194 3.09 20.56 -5.78
CA LYS A 194 3.48 21.65 -6.68
C LYS A 194 4.10 22.82 -5.94
N HIS A 195 3.49 23.24 -4.83
CA HIS A 195 3.99 24.34 -4.02
C HIS A 195 5.40 24.05 -3.50
N VAL A 196 5.62 22.86 -2.91
CA VAL A 196 6.91 22.45 -2.37
C VAL A 196 7.96 22.34 -3.47
N ILE A 197 7.64 21.77 -4.63
CA ILE A 197 8.57 21.67 -5.76
C ILE A 197 8.96 23.05 -6.26
N SER A 198 7.99 23.93 -6.47
CA SER A 198 8.25 25.28 -6.96
C SER A 198 9.09 26.09 -5.98
N LYS A 199 8.76 26.03 -4.69
CA LYS A 199 9.43 26.78 -3.62
C LYS A 199 10.89 26.37 -3.43
N ASN A 200 11.19 25.09 -3.62
CA ASN A 200 12.53 24.53 -3.40
C ASN A 200 13.30 24.27 -4.70
N HIS A 201 12.80 24.71 -5.86
CA HIS A 201 13.42 24.54 -7.17
C HIS A 201 13.70 23.07 -7.57
N LEU A 202 12.74 22.18 -7.31
CA LEU A 202 12.89 20.72 -7.49
C LEU A 202 12.28 20.19 -8.79
N GLN A 203 12.08 21.02 -9.82
CA GLN A 203 11.31 20.65 -11.03
C GLN A 203 11.94 19.50 -11.82
N ASN A 204 13.27 19.35 -11.72
CA ASN A 204 14.04 18.33 -12.45
C ASN A 204 14.41 17.12 -11.58
N GLU A 205 13.93 17.08 -10.34
CA GLU A 205 14.27 16.04 -9.37
C GLU A 205 13.38 14.80 -9.51
N LYS A 206 13.78 13.73 -8.82
CA LYS A 206 13.05 12.48 -8.74
C LYS A 206 12.50 12.23 -7.35
N PHE A 207 11.28 11.71 -7.29
CA PHE A 207 10.50 11.56 -6.06
C PHE A 207 10.04 10.13 -5.86
N TYR A 208 10.15 9.63 -4.64
CA TYR A 208 9.63 8.32 -4.25
C TYR A 208 8.74 8.46 -3.01
N GLY A 209 7.72 7.62 -2.84
CA GLY A 209 6.96 7.63 -1.59
C GLY A 209 5.97 6.48 -1.42
N LEU A 210 5.72 6.12 -0.16
CA LEU A 210 4.70 5.18 0.28
C LEU A 210 3.39 5.92 0.62
N PHE A 211 2.28 5.43 0.09
CA PHE A 211 0.93 5.95 0.32
C PHE A 211 -0.09 4.82 0.48
N GLY A 212 -1.25 5.11 1.06
CA GLY A 212 -2.43 4.27 0.93
C GLY A 212 -2.74 3.99 -0.55
N LEU A 213 -3.14 2.74 -0.85
CA LEU A 213 -3.22 2.19 -2.21
C LEU A 213 -3.94 3.11 -3.19
N PHE A 214 -5.08 3.68 -2.79
CA PHE A 214 -5.90 4.54 -3.64
C PHE A 214 -5.09 5.69 -4.25
N HIS A 215 -4.30 6.40 -3.45
CA HIS A 215 -3.52 7.58 -3.86
C HIS A 215 -2.54 7.27 -5.01
N THR A 216 -2.13 6.01 -5.15
CA THR A 216 -1.15 5.56 -6.15
C THR A 216 -1.76 5.10 -7.47
N LEU A 217 -3.09 5.02 -7.56
CA LEU A 217 -3.77 4.57 -8.76
C LEU A 217 -3.75 5.65 -9.85
N GLN A 218 -3.19 5.32 -11.01
CA GLN A 218 -3.01 6.27 -12.12
C GLN A 218 -4.29 6.58 -12.89
N LYS A 219 -5.41 5.95 -12.53
CA LYS A 219 -6.75 6.22 -13.04
C LYS A 219 -7.79 6.08 -11.94
N SER A 220 -8.79 6.93 -12.00
CA SER A 220 -9.97 6.95 -11.17
C SER A 220 -10.91 5.79 -11.50
N MET A 221 -11.60 5.31 -10.47
CA MET A 221 -12.63 4.26 -10.61
C MET A 221 -13.95 4.84 -11.12
N ASN A 222 -14.24 6.09 -10.76
CA ASN A 222 -15.44 6.83 -11.12
C ASN A 222 -15.10 8.32 -11.21
N ASP A 223 -16.03 9.15 -11.66
CA ASP A 223 -15.75 10.57 -11.92
C ASP A 223 -15.85 11.47 -10.68
N LYS A 224 -16.10 10.90 -9.49
CA LYS A 224 -16.25 11.66 -8.23
C LYS A 224 -14.91 12.00 -7.59
N GLU A 225 -13.95 11.08 -7.64
CA GLU A 225 -12.67 11.26 -6.97
C GLU A 225 -11.50 10.79 -7.84
N LYS A 226 -10.51 11.69 -7.95
CA LYS A 226 -9.31 11.49 -8.74
C LYS A 226 -8.10 11.30 -7.82
N PRO A 227 -7.39 10.16 -7.90
CA PRO A 227 -6.22 9.91 -7.09
C PRO A 227 -5.03 10.84 -7.39
N PHE A 228 -4.12 10.95 -6.44
CA PHE A 228 -2.90 11.74 -6.53
C PHE A 228 -2.04 11.34 -7.73
N ALA A 229 -1.83 10.04 -7.98
CA ALA A 229 -1.08 9.56 -9.14
C ALA A 229 -1.69 10.00 -10.48
N GLU A 230 -3.02 9.95 -10.63
CA GLU A 230 -3.68 10.45 -11.83
C GLU A 230 -3.48 11.97 -11.98
N ARG A 231 -3.49 12.73 -10.87
CA ARG A 231 -3.22 14.17 -10.88
C ARG A 231 -1.79 14.50 -11.26
N LEU A 232 -0.81 13.69 -10.85
CA LEU A 232 0.57 13.82 -11.31
C LEU A 232 0.68 13.66 -12.83
N LEU A 233 -0.02 12.66 -13.40
CA LEU A 233 -0.05 12.44 -14.86
C LEU A 233 -0.68 13.62 -15.61
N ASP A 234 -1.79 14.19 -15.10
CA ASP A 234 -2.40 15.40 -15.68
C ASP A 234 -1.40 16.57 -15.73
N ASN A 235 -0.54 16.67 -14.72
CA ASN A 235 0.51 17.67 -14.61
C ASN A 235 1.83 17.25 -15.27
N LYS A 236 1.78 16.26 -16.18
CA LYS A 236 2.87 15.85 -17.07
C LYS A 236 4.09 15.23 -16.38
N TYR A 237 3.95 14.77 -15.13
CA TYR A 237 4.97 13.94 -14.50
C TYR A 237 4.96 12.53 -15.11
N LYS A 238 6.14 11.93 -15.25
CA LYS A 238 6.27 10.50 -15.56
C LYS A 238 6.17 9.70 -14.27
N VAL A 239 5.08 8.96 -14.11
CA VAL A 239 4.74 8.24 -12.88
C VAL A 239 4.83 6.74 -13.11
N THR A 240 5.49 6.04 -12.20
CA THR A 240 5.37 4.59 -12.06
C THR A 240 4.70 4.28 -10.72
N SER A 241 3.70 3.40 -10.75
CA SER A 241 3.02 2.94 -9.53
C SER A 241 3.29 1.46 -9.28
N ILE A 242 3.65 1.15 -8.04
CA ILE A 242 3.80 -0.19 -7.47
C ILE A 242 2.67 -0.33 -6.44
N VAL A 243 1.89 -1.40 -6.48
CA VAL A 243 0.91 -1.68 -5.41
C VAL A 243 1.30 -2.93 -4.62
N SER A 244 1.07 -2.92 -3.31
CA SER A 244 1.33 -4.06 -2.44
C SER A 244 0.04 -4.80 -2.09
N TYR A 245 0.12 -6.13 -2.12
CA TYR A 245 -0.94 -7.02 -1.66
C TYR A 245 -0.37 -8.06 -0.71
N THR A 246 -1.18 -8.49 0.24
CA THR A 246 -0.78 -9.43 1.28
C THR A 246 -1.45 -10.78 1.11
N LEU A 247 -0.71 -11.84 1.41
CA LEU A 247 -1.17 -13.22 1.44
C LEU A 247 -0.68 -13.90 2.71
N ASP A 248 -1.51 -14.75 3.31
CA ASP A 248 -1.15 -15.53 4.51
C ASP A 248 -0.54 -14.65 5.64
N SER A 249 -1.01 -13.39 5.78
CA SER A 249 -0.41 -12.34 6.62
C SER A 249 -1.35 -11.83 7.70
N GLU A 250 -0.81 -11.12 8.69
CA GLU A 250 -1.53 -10.44 9.76
C GLU A 250 -1.46 -8.92 9.60
N MET A 251 -2.57 -8.24 9.87
CA MET A 251 -2.71 -6.78 9.84
C MET A 251 -2.95 -6.26 11.25
N TYR A 252 -2.27 -5.17 11.59
CA TYR A 252 -2.58 -4.36 12.77
C TYR A 252 -3.86 -3.55 12.52
N LEU A 253 -4.88 -3.81 13.33
CA LEU A 253 -6.13 -3.07 13.35
C LEU A 253 -6.28 -2.44 14.75
N PRO A 254 -5.98 -1.14 14.93
CA PRO A 254 -6.19 -0.48 16.20
C PRO A 254 -7.68 -0.44 16.56
N LYS A 255 -7.98 -0.54 17.85
CA LYS A 255 -9.34 -0.43 18.39
C LYS A 255 -9.99 0.87 17.92
N ASN A 256 -11.19 0.73 17.38
CA ASN A 256 -12.02 1.83 16.92
C ASN A 256 -13.50 1.43 17.01
N ASP A 257 -14.39 2.41 16.94
CA ASP A 257 -15.83 2.19 17.08
C ASP A 257 -16.48 1.57 15.83
N GLN A 258 -15.76 1.52 14.70
CA GLN A 258 -16.30 1.07 13.41
C GLN A 258 -16.19 -0.44 13.22
N PHE A 259 -15.15 -1.07 13.77
CA PHE A 259 -14.83 -2.46 13.49
C PHE A 259 -14.60 -3.28 14.77
N PRO A 260 -15.17 -4.50 14.87
CA PRO A 260 -14.84 -5.41 15.95
C PRO A 260 -13.36 -5.77 15.85
N THR A 261 -12.60 -5.32 16.83
CA THR A 261 -11.15 -5.47 16.89
C THR A 261 -10.80 -6.45 18.02
N PRO A 262 -10.00 -7.50 17.76
CA PRO A 262 -9.59 -8.44 18.80
C PRO A 262 -8.71 -7.77 19.86
N GLU A 263 -8.54 -8.42 21.01
CA GLU A 263 -7.83 -7.85 22.15
C GLU A 263 -6.36 -7.51 21.83
N ASP A 264 -5.72 -8.36 21.03
CA ASP A 264 -4.34 -8.20 20.56
C ASP A 264 -4.21 -7.28 19.32
N GLU A 265 -5.32 -6.74 18.81
CA GLU A 265 -5.37 -5.82 17.66
C GLU A 265 -4.82 -6.42 16.35
N LYS A 266 -4.77 -7.75 16.22
CA LYS A 266 -4.26 -8.45 15.03
C LYS A 266 -5.36 -9.18 14.27
N ILE A 267 -5.42 -9.00 12.95
CA ILE A 267 -6.39 -9.70 12.11
C ILE A 267 -5.77 -10.27 10.83
N ASN A 268 -6.28 -11.38 10.32
CA ASN A 268 -5.80 -12.01 9.09
C ASN A 268 -6.85 -12.07 7.97
N TRP A 269 -8.02 -11.48 8.18
CA TRP A 269 -9.18 -11.69 7.29
C TRP A 269 -9.28 -10.70 6.12
N VAL A 270 -8.21 -9.92 5.90
CA VAL A 270 -8.06 -8.86 4.90
C VAL A 270 -6.93 -9.14 3.90
N ASN A 271 -6.43 -10.37 3.87
CA ASN A 271 -5.50 -10.79 2.81
C ASN A 271 -6.20 -10.72 1.46
N ALA A 272 -5.42 -10.59 0.40
CA ALA A 272 -5.91 -10.38 -0.96
C ALA A 272 -6.76 -11.55 -1.50
N ASP A 273 -6.67 -12.73 -0.88
CA ASP A 273 -7.46 -13.92 -1.18
C ASP A 273 -8.54 -14.24 -0.13
N GLY A 274 -8.82 -13.35 0.83
CA GLY A 274 -10.04 -13.38 1.63
C GLY A 274 -9.89 -13.29 3.15
N PRO A 275 -10.99 -13.59 3.87
CA PRO A 275 -12.37 -13.70 3.36
C PRO A 275 -13.08 -12.36 3.13
N MET A 276 -12.56 -11.23 3.64
CA MET A 276 -13.26 -9.93 3.57
C MET A 276 -12.67 -8.94 2.58
N MET A 277 -11.46 -9.20 2.10
CA MET A 277 -10.87 -8.51 0.96
C MET A 277 -10.54 -9.54 -0.12
N LEU A 278 -10.89 -9.26 -1.36
CA LEU A 278 -10.68 -10.18 -2.46
C LEU A 278 -10.18 -9.42 -3.67
N ILE A 279 -9.11 -9.92 -4.28
CA ILE A 279 -8.50 -9.34 -5.46
C ILE A 279 -8.53 -10.37 -6.58
N LYS A 280 -9.21 -10.02 -7.68
CA LYS A 280 -9.39 -10.96 -8.79
C LYS A 280 -8.05 -11.32 -9.43
N GLY A 281 -7.77 -12.61 -9.61
CA GLY A 281 -6.52 -13.07 -10.22
C GLY A 281 -5.31 -13.12 -9.27
N ILE A 282 -5.50 -12.86 -7.97
CA ILE A 282 -4.41 -12.96 -6.98
C ILE A 282 -3.81 -14.37 -6.86
N LEU A 283 -4.59 -15.41 -7.20
CA LEU A 283 -4.15 -16.81 -7.08
C LEU A 283 -2.95 -17.14 -8.00
N ASP A 284 -2.80 -16.43 -9.13
CA ASP A 284 -1.64 -16.57 -10.02
C ASP A 284 -0.35 -16.13 -9.30
N PHE A 285 -0.45 -15.13 -8.43
CA PHE A 285 0.65 -14.59 -7.65
C PHE A 285 0.93 -15.45 -6.42
N LYS A 286 -0.12 -15.96 -5.75
CA LYS A 286 0.01 -16.89 -4.62
C LYS A 286 0.78 -18.16 -5.00
N GLU A 287 0.63 -18.63 -6.23
CA GLU A 287 1.39 -19.78 -6.76
C GLU A 287 2.90 -19.52 -6.82
N LEU A 288 3.32 -18.28 -7.04
CA LEU A 288 4.70 -17.92 -7.37
C LEU A 288 5.43 -17.16 -6.27
N ALA A 289 4.71 -16.53 -5.34
CA ALA A 289 5.28 -15.82 -4.21
C ALA A 289 5.66 -16.81 -3.11
N GLU A 290 6.94 -16.84 -2.73
CA GLU A 290 7.43 -17.76 -1.71
C GLU A 290 6.92 -17.35 -0.31
N PRO A 291 6.66 -18.31 0.60
CA PRO A 291 6.38 -18.00 2.00
C PRO A 291 7.49 -17.17 2.64
N ASN A 292 7.13 -16.31 3.60
CA ASN A 292 8.06 -15.42 4.32
C ASN A 292 8.93 -14.55 3.38
N SER A 293 8.34 -14.05 2.30
CA SER A 293 9.04 -13.27 1.29
C SER A 293 8.23 -12.08 0.80
N ILE A 294 8.94 -11.12 0.22
CA ILE A 294 8.36 -9.99 -0.50
C ILE A 294 8.80 -10.11 -1.96
N SER A 295 7.86 -10.47 -2.83
CA SER A 295 8.09 -10.69 -4.26
C SER A 295 7.57 -9.52 -5.09
N ILE A 296 8.37 -8.99 -6.02
CA ILE A 296 7.96 -7.94 -6.96
C ILE A 296 7.74 -8.56 -8.34
N PHE A 297 6.62 -8.23 -8.96
CA PHE A 297 6.23 -8.68 -10.29
C PHE A 297 6.08 -7.49 -11.25
N ASN A 298 6.66 -7.61 -12.44
CA ASN A 298 6.52 -6.61 -13.50
C ASN A 298 5.29 -6.92 -14.38
N LEU A 299 4.29 -6.05 -14.35
CA LEU A 299 3.07 -6.19 -15.17
C LEU A 299 3.16 -5.43 -16.49
N ASN A 300 4.21 -4.65 -16.71
CA ASN A 300 4.37 -3.75 -17.84
C ASN A 300 5.36 -4.26 -18.88
N ALA A 301 5.99 -5.42 -18.69
CA ALA A 301 6.88 -5.99 -19.70
C ALA A 301 6.13 -6.37 -21.00
N LYS A 302 6.91 -6.69 -22.04
CA LYS A 302 6.38 -7.09 -23.35
C LYS A 302 5.50 -8.34 -23.21
N ASN A 303 4.41 -8.38 -23.98
CA ASN A 303 3.43 -9.49 -23.98
C ASN A 303 2.72 -9.73 -22.64
N SER A 304 2.69 -8.73 -21.75
CA SER A 304 1.96 -8.84 -20.49
C SER A 304 0.46 -9.08 -20.69
N PRO A 305 -0.13 -10.12 -20.05
CA PRO A 305 -1.58 -10.33 -20.09
C PRO A 305 -2.36 -9.21 -19.38
N TYR A 306 -1.70 -8.46 -18.48
CA TYR A 306 -2.28 -7.35 -17.72
C TYR A 306 -2.52 -6.09 -18.57
N ARG A 307 -2.01 -6.06 -19.81
CA ARG A 307 -2.34 -5.04 -20.84
C ARG A 307 -3.68 -5.29 -21.53
N SER A 308 -4.33 -6.41 -21.24
CA SER A 308 -5.64 -6.78 -21.81
C SER A 308 -6.67 -7.17 -20.75
N SER A 309 -6.23 -7.38 -19.52
CA SER A 309 -7.01 -7.83 -18.38
C SER A 309 -7.32 -6.69 -17.39
N GLN A 310 -8.28 -6.95 -16.51
CA GLN A 310 -8.62 -6.13 -15.33
C GLN A 310 -8.38 -6.90 -14.02
N ASN A 311 -7.61 -8.00 -14.07
CA ASN A 311 -7.18 -8.70 -12.87
C ASN A 311 -6.32 -7.78 -11.99
N LEU A 312 -6.31 -8.01 -10.69
CA LEU A 312 -5.63 -7.23 -9.65
C LEU A 312 -6.28 -5.88 -9.33
N ILE A 313 -6.75 -5.13 -10.33
CA ILE A 313 -7.45 -3.86 -10.04
C ILE A 313 -8.91 -4.08 -9.60
N LYS A 314 -9.51 -5.22 -9.98
CA LYS A 314 -10.84 -5.62 -9.49
C LYS A 314 -10.77 -6.11 -8.05
N THR A 315 -11.20 -5.27 -7.12
CA THR A 315 -11.22 -5.55 -5.69
C THR A 315 -12.64 -5.59 -5.15
N LYS A 316 -12.93 -6.60 -4.35
CA LYS A 316 -14.14 -6.69 -3.54
C LYS A 316 -13.77 -6.64 -2.06
N SER A 317 -14.19 -5.58 -1.40
CA SER A 317 -14.15 -5.45 0.05
C SER A 317 -15.54 -5.56 0.65
N ARG A 318 -15.65 -6.32 1.74
CA ARG A 318 -16.91 -6.52 2.48
C ARG A 318 -16.93 -5.78 3.82
N LEU A 319 -15.78 -5.29 4.27
CA LEU A 319 -15.65 -4.60 5.56
C LEU A 319 -14.71 -3.39 5.50
N PHE A 320 -13.64 -3.42 4.71
CA PHE A 320 -12.64 -2.34 4.69
C PHE A 320 -12.57 -1.56 3.39
N GLY A 321 -12.85 -0.27 3.43
CA GLY A 321 -12.70 0.61 2.26
C GLY A 321 -13.65 0.27 1.11
N GLU A 322 -13.34 0.80 -0.07
CA GLU A 322 -14.23 0.73 -1.24
C GLU A 322 -13.97 -0.50 -2.12
N ASN A 323 -15.01 -0.91 -2.85
CA ASN A 323 -14.85 -1.83 -3.97
C ASN A 323 -14.21 -1.08 -5.14
N PHE A 324 -13.08 -1.59 -5.65
CA PHE A 324 -12.47 -1.05 -6.86
C PHE A 324 -12.99 -1.80 -8.08
N MET A 325 -13.89 -1.15 -8.81
CA MET A 325 -14.36 -1.62 -10.11
C MET A 325 -13.77 -0.71 -11.20
N PRO A 326 -12.82 -1.21 -12.02
CA PRO A 326 -12.19 -0.41 -13.06
C PRO A 326 -13.18 -0.05 -14.18
N LYS A 327 -12.96 1.07 -14.86
CA LYS A 327 -13.75 1.49 -16.03
C LYS A 327 -13.58 0.46 -17.15
N GLU A 328 -14.65 0.15 -17.89
CA GLU A 328 -14.72 -1.01 -18.81
C GLU A 328 -13.56 -1.10 -19.83
N ASN A 329 -13.12 0.05 -20.35
CA ASN A 329 -12.07 0.11 -21.37
C ASN A 329 -10.64 0.19 -20.80
N LEU A 330 -10.50 0.31 -19.48
CA LEU A 330 -9.19 0.38 -18.82
C LEU A 330 -8.71 -1.00 -18.39
N LYS A 331 -7.39 -1.17 -18.40
CA LYS A 331 -6.67 -2.39 -18.09
C LYS A 331 -5.84 -2.19 -16.83
N THR A 332 -5.40 -3.28 -16.20
CA THR A 332 -4.61 -3.21 -14.96
C THR A 332 -3.40 -2.29 -15.09
N THR A 333 -2.67 -2.36 -16.21
CA THR A 333 -1.48 -1.53 -16.45
C THR A 333 -1.76 -0.04 -16.61
N ASP A 334 -3.02 0.37 -16.81
CA ASP A 334 -3.42 1.77 -16.82
C ASP A 334 -3.50 2.35 -15.40
N TYR A 335 -3.59 1.49 -14.37
CA TYR A 335 -3.68 1.89 -12.95
C TYR A 335 -2.33 1.79 -12.23
N PHE A 336 -1.57 0.72 -12.48
CA PHE A 336 -0.25 0.49 -11.89
C PHE A 336 0.58 -0.49 -12.72
N GLN A 337 1.90 -0.40 -12.64
CA GLN A 337 2.82 -1.15 -13.51
C GLN A 337 3.49 -2.34 -12.81
N TYR A 338 3.55 -2.30 -11.48
CA TYR A 338 4.21 -3.33 -10.68
C TYR A 338 3.33 -3.75 -9.49
N VAL A 339 3.48 -4.99 -9.06
CA VAL A 339 2.83 -5.53 -7.86
C VAL A 339 3.88 -6.13 -6.94
N ALA A 340 3.82 -5.78 -5.66
CA ALA A 340 4.54 -6.45 -4.61
C ALA A 340 3.59 -7.39 -3.84
N ILE A 341 4.02 -8.62 -3.61
CA ILE A 341 3.30 -9.61 -2.82
C ILE A 341 4.06 -9.86 -1.53
N LEU A 342 3.43 -9.54 -0.41
CA LEU A 342 3.95 -9.70 0.93
C LEU A 342 3.33 -10.97 1.49
N ARG A 343 4.14 -12.01 1.70
CA ARG A 343 3.64 -13.29 2.17
C ARG A 343 4.16 -13.61 3.56
N ASN A 344 3.24 -13.91 4.47
CA ASN A 344 3.52 -14.07 5.90
C ASN A 344 4.07 -12.80 6.57
N SER A 345 3.59 -11.63 6.14
CA SER A 345 3.87 -10.40 6.89
C SER A 345 3.20 -10.47 8.25
N GLU A 346 3.93 -10.06 9.28
CA GLU A 346 3.37 -9.82 10.59
C GLU A 346 2.56 -8.51 10.60
N ALA A 347 1.67 -8.39 11.59
CA ALA A 347 0.99 -7.14 11.92
C ALA A 347 2.00 -6.12 12.46
N LEU A 348 1.80 -4.83 12.16
CA LEU A 348 2.59 -3.77 12.77
C LEU A 348 2.46 -3.78 14.30
N THR A 349 3.56 -3.48 15.00
CA THR A 349 3.58 -3.42 16.45
C THR A 349 3.28 -2.00 16.90
N PRO A 350 2.22 -1.74 17.69
CA PRO A 350 1.91 -0.40 18.15
C PRO A 350 3.04 0.19 18.99
N ILE A 351 3.28 1.49 18.82
CA ILE A 351 4.18 2.26 19.66
C ILE A 351 3.41 2.88 20.83
N GLN A 352 3.97 2.78 22.04
CA GLN A 352 3.41 3.35 23.27
C GLN A 352 3.85 4.79 23.49
#